data_AF-T1G019-F1
#
_entry.id   AF-T1G019-F1
#
_cell.length_a   1.000
_cell.length_b   1.000
_cell.length_c   1.000
_cell.angle_alpha   90.00
_cell.angle_beta   90.00
_cell.angle_gamma   90.00
#
_symmetry.space_group_name_H-M   'P 1'
#
loop_
_entity.id
_entity.type
_entity.pdbx_description
1 polymer ?
#
loop_
_entity_poly.entity_id
_entity_poly.type
_entity_poly.pdbx_seq_one_letter_code
_entity_poly.pdbx_strand_id
1 'polypeptide(L)' 'ISKLFRIIKACPVSVASAERSFLTLRRIKTWLRTRMTEYRLVGLALLNVHRDVLVNVENVIERFAKSGNRKIEFVL' A
#
# COMPACT_ATOMS: atom_id res chain seq x y z
N ILE A 1 -11.03 23.99 17.30
CA ILE A 1 -11.98 22.88 17.55
C ILE A 1 -12.22 22.01 16.30
N SER A 2 -12.57 22.59 15.14
CA SER A 2 -12.86 21.85 13.89
C SER A 2 -11.70 20.97 13.37
N LYS A 3 -10.43 21.38 13.57
CA LYS A 3 -9.25 20.64 13.10
C LYS A 3 -8.98 19.36 13.90
N LEU A 4 -9.18 19.40 15.22
CA LEU A 4 -9.06 18.23 16.11
C LEU A 4 -10.12 17.16 15.79
N PHE A 5 -11.36 17.58 15.55
CA PHE A 5 -12.44 16.66 15.16
C PHE A 5 -12.18 15.92 13.85
N ARG A 6 -11.48 16.54 12.89
CA ARG A 6 -11.08 15.87 11.64
C ARG A 6 -10.01 14.80 11.86
N ILE A 7 -9.07 15.04 12.77
CA ILE A 7 -8.00 14.08 13.10
C ILE A 7 -8.58 12.86 13.83
N ILE A 8 -9.49 13.08 14.78
CA ILE A 8 -10.16 12.00 15.53
C ILE A 8 -10.97 11.10 14.57
N LYS A 9 -11.61 11.67 13.55
CA LYS A 9 -12.31 10.90 12.51
C LYS A 9 -11.39 10.03 11.65
N ALA A 10 -10.11 10.38 11.53
CA ALA A 10 -9.13 9.58 10.79
C ALA A 10 -8.54 8.45 11.64
N CYS A 11 -8.69 8.51 12.96
CA CYS A 11 -8.30 7.43 13.86
C CYS A 11 -9.29 6.26 13.69
N PRO A 12 -8.84 5.00 13.58
CA PRO A 12 -9.73 3.86 13.58
C PRO A 12 -10.58 3.87 14.85
N VAL A 13 -11.89 4.08 14.68
CA VAL A 13 -12.85 4.22 15.78
C VAL A 13 -13.04 2.91 16.57
N SER A 14 -12.66 1.78 15.99
CA SER A 14 -12.79 0.46 16.61
C SER A 14 -11.54 -0.40 16.50
N VAL A 15 -11.34 -1.25 17.51
CA VAL A 15 -10.30 -2.29 17.54
C VAL A 15 -10.40 -3.19 16.31
N ALA A 16 -11.62 -3.55 15.89
CA ALA A 16 -11.85 -4.38 14.70
C ALA A 16 -11.30 -3.74 13.41
N SER A 17 -11.34 -2.40 13.28
CA SER A 17 -10.76 -1.70 12.14
C SER A 17 -9.24 -1.76 12.17
N ALA A 18 -8.62 -1.60 13.34
CA ALA A 18 -7.17 -1.72 13.49
C ALA A 18 -6.72 -3.16 13.22
N GLU A 19 -7.40 -4.16 13.80
CA GLU A 19 -7.14 -5.58 13.57
C GLU A 19 -7.23 -5.95 12.09
N ARG A 20 -8.26 -5.47 11.38
CA ARG A 20 -8.40 -5.69 9.94
C ARG A 20 -7.18 -5.15 9.18
N SER A 21 -6.70 -3.95 9.49
CA SER A 21 -5.50 -3.36 8.88
C SER A 21 -4.22 -4.14 9.20
N PHE A 22 -4.06 -4.65 10.42
CA PHE A 22 -2.92 -5.50 10.78
C PHE A 22 -2.99 -6.88 10.12
N LEU A 23 -4.19 -7.46 9.98
CA LEU A 23 -4.40 -8.71 9.26
C LEU A 23 -4.08 -8.55 7.77
N THR A 24 -4.47 -7.45 7.13
CA THR A 24 -4.08 -7.17 5.75
C THR A 24 -2.58 -6.95 5.62
N LEU A 25 -1.96 -6.24 6.56
CA LEU A 25 -0.51 -6.03 6.57
C LEU A 25 0.24 -7.35 6.75
N ARG A 26 -0.24 -8.27 7.59
CA ARG A 26 0.34 -9.60 7.78
C ARG A 26 0.26 -10.48 6.53
N ARG A 27 -0.74 -10.26 5.67
CA ARG A 27 -0.83 -10.92 4.35
C ARG A 27 0.20 -10.34 3.36
N ILE A 28 0.47 -9.04 3.42
CA ILE A 28 1.46 -8.36 2.57
C ILE A 28 2.89 -8.69 3.02
N LYS A 29 3.15 -8.60 4.33
CA LYS A 29 4.43 -8.86 4.99
C LYS A 29 4.36 -10.21 5.72
N THR A 30 4.63 -11.27 4.99
CA THR A 30 4.70 -12.62 5.56
C THR A 30 6.00 -12.84 6.33
N TRP A 31 5.97 -13.70 7.36
CA TRP A 31 7.11 -13.99 8.23
C TRP A 31 8.36 -14.46 7.48
N LEU A 32 8.17 -15.28 6.44
CA LEU A 32 9.28 -15.80 5.62
C LEU A 32 9.90 -14.74 4.67
N ARG A 33 9.25 -13.59 4.49
CA ARG A 33 9.67 -12.57 3.52
C ARG A 33 10.50 -11.48 4.19
N THR A 34 11.75 -11.78 4.50
CA THR A 34 12.65 -10.89 5.26
C THR A 34 13.33 -9.81 4.41
N ARG A 35 13.51 -10.03 3.10
CA ARG A 35 14.22 -9.09 2.19
C ARG A 35 13.36 -7.95 1.59
N MET A 36 12.18 -7.68 2.13
CA MET A 36 11.31 -6.61 1.60
C MET A 36 11.77 -5.25 2.12
N THR A 37 11.96 -4.28 1.23
CA THR A 37 12.25 -2.89 1.59
C THR A 37 10.96 -2.17 2.00
N GLU A 38 11.10 -1.16 2.86
CA GLU A 38 9.97 -0.32 3.31
C GLU A 38 9.20 0.30 2.14
N TYR A 39 9.93 0.80 1.14
CA TYR A 39 9.34 1.36 -0.07
C TYR A 39 8.40 0.38 -0.79
N ARG A 40 8.82 -0.87 -0.93
CA ARG A 40 7.99 -1.91 -1.55
C ARG A 40 6.80 -2.29 -0.67
N LEU A 41 6.98 -2.31 0.66
CA LEU A 41 5.91 -2.60 1.61
C LEU A 41 4.82 -1.51 1.54
N VAL A 42 5.23 -0.25 1.59
CA VAL A 42 4.33 0.92 1.52
C VAL A 42 3.59 0.96 0.18
N GLY A 43 4.30 0.75 -0.94
CA GLY A 43 3.67 0.69 -2.26
C GLY A 43 2.60 -0.40 -2.37
N LEU A 44 2.88 -1.61 -1.85
CA LEU A 44 1.89 -2.69 -1.82
C LEU A 44 0.72 -2.41 -0.87
N ALA A 45 0.96 -1.75 0.26
CA ALA A 45 -0.09 -1.35 1.18
C ALA A 45 -1.02 -0.31 0.54
N LEU A 46 -0.46 0.70 -0.14
CA LEU A 46 -1.22 1.72 -0.86
C LEU A 46 -2.08 1.09 -1.97
N LEU A 47 -1.54 0.16 -2.76
CA LEU A 47 -2.31 -0.57 -3.78
C LEU A 47 -3.44 -1.42 -3.17
N ASN A 48 -3.24 -1.96 -1.96
CA ASN A 48 -4.28 -2.77 -1.29
C ASN A 48 -5.41 -1.91 -0.71
N VAL A 49 -5.08 -0.72 -0.19
CA VAL A 49 -6.05 0.25 0.35
C VAL A 49 -6.81 0.94 -0.78
N HIS A 50 -6.11 1.38 -1.82
CA HIS A 50 -6.68 2.13 -2.95
C HIS A 50 -7.01 1.23 -4.14
N ARG A 51 -7.83 0.21 -3.93
CA ARG A 51 -8.27 -0.71 -4.99
C ARG A 51 -9.19 -0.08 -6.02
N ASP A 52 -9.81 1.05 -5.68
CA ASP A 52 -10.74 1.77 -6.54
C ASP A 52 -10.04 2.62 -7.61
N VAL A 53 -8.71 2.75 -7.52
CA VAL A 53 -7.91 3.50 -8.50
C VAL A 53 -7.67 2.60 -9.72
N LEU A 54 -8.18 3.02 -10.87
CA LEU A 54 -7.97 2.34 -12.13
C LEU A 54 -6.51 2.49 -12.58
N VAL A 55 -5.76 1.39 -12.56
CA VAL A 55 -4.39 1.33 -13.08
C VAL A 55 -4.42 0.86 -14.52
N ASN A 56 -3.89 1.66 -15.45
CA ASN A 56 -3.75 1.27 -16.85
C ASN A 56 -2.62 0.22 -16.98
N VAL A 57 -3.00 -1.04 -17.20
CA VAL A 57 -2.10 -2.18 -17.19
C VAL A 57 -1.10 -2.10 -18.35
N GLU A 58 -1.55 -1.77 -19.56
CA GLU A 58 -0.69 -1.58 -20.74
C GLU A 58 0.43 -0.58 -20.47
N ASN A 59 0.12 0.56 -19.87
CA ASN A 59 1.14 1.57 -19.56
C ASN A 59 2.16 1.05 -18.53
N VAL A 60 1.71 0.34 -17.51
CA VAL A 60 2.62 -0.27 -16.51
C VAL A 60 3.53 -1.32 -17.16
N ILE A 61 3.01 -2.14 -18.06
CA ILE A 61 3.78 -3.14 -18.81
C ILE A 61 4.82 -2.44 -19.70
N GLU A 62 4.41 -1.41 -20.45
CA GLU A 62 5.31 -0.67 -21.32
C GLU A 62 6.42 0.03 -20.52
N ARG A 63 6.08 0.64 -19.37
CA ARG A 63 7.05 1.25 -18.45
C ARG A 63 7.99 0.21 -17.86
N PHE A 64 7.49 -0.98 -17.50
CA PHE A 64 8.32 -2.10 -17.04
C PHE A 64 9.30 -2.56 -18.12
N ALA A 65 8.81 -2.76 -19.35
CA ALA A 65 9.61 -3.18 -20.49
C ALA A 65 10.71 -2.15 -20.82
N LYS A 66 10.37 -0.85 -20.81
CA LYS A 66 11.32 0.24 -21.06
C LYS A 66 12.38 0.40 -19.97
N SER A 67 12.06 0.06 -18.72
CA SER A 67 12.99 0.26 -17.60
C SER A 67 14.22 -0.65 -17.66
N GLY A 68 14.20 -1.75 -18.42
CA GLY A 68 15.30 -2.72 -18.57
C GLY A 68 15.68 -3.48 -17.29
N ASN A 69 15.26 -2.97 -16.13
CA ASN A 69 15.46 -3.52 -14.80
C ASN A 69 14.25 -4.35 -14.40
N ARG A 70 14.50 -5.59 -13.94
CA ARG A 70 13.46 -6.45 -13.33
C ARG A 70 12.88 -5.88 -12.02
N LYS A 71 13.39 -4.73 -11.55
CA LYS A 71 12.95 -4.02 -10.35
C LYS A 71 12.65 -2.57 -10.74
N ILE A 72 11.38 -2.20 -10.82
CA ILE A 72 10.98 -0.80 -10.96
C ILE A 72 10.81 -0.20 -9.56
N GLU A 73 11.31 1.01 -9.36
CA GLU A 73 10.91 1.88 -8.26
C GLU A 73 9.54 2.50 -8.56
N PHE A 74 8.52 2.11 -7.81
CA PHE A 74 7.17 2.69 -7.87
C PHE A 74 7.13 4.04 -7.13
N VAL A 75 7.59 5.11 -7.79
CA VAL A 75 7.45 6.47 -7.24
C VAL A 75 5.99 6.88 -7.44
N LEU A 76 5.27 7.03 -6.32
CA LEU A 76 3.91 7.57 -6.25
C LEU A 76 3.96 9.07 -5.98
#